data_AF-A0A2P2PKG3-F1
#
_entry.id   AF-A0A2P2PKG3-F1
#
_cell.length_a   1.000
_cell.length_b   1.000
_cell.length_c   1.000
_cell.angle_alpha   90.00
_cell.angle_beta   90.00
_cell.angle_gamma   90.00
#
_symmetry.space_group_name_H-M   'P 1'
#
loop_
_entity.id
_entity.type
_entity.pdbx_description
1 polymer ?
#
loop_
_entity_poly.entity_id
_entity_poly.type
_entity_poly.pdbx_seq_one_letter_code
_entity_poly.pdbx_strand_id
1 'polypeptide(L)'
;MLTEKSTKKKRPRSLPLDIVQKKNKKSRQRRSLPVPRSGPPAEQSENDSEDVGSEVLEGFKLSQAVQFSDIQSLEDFNILVDGLLLDSELSENVKNKYYQLCCSQGAFLHEKLIRGINFKLIAGIISETVNIADAIRACNLTTSRDEFAIWDKTLEGCELFGMNVGFLRSRLSRLVGLAYDSEGVTKTRRYIQARNEQVRTSEEIRDLEAKLLDLKAAYERFSADINSLKSKAESHELKFQEEVLAPW
;
A
#
# COMPACT_ATOMS: atom_id res chain seq x y z
N MET A 1 35.52 -15.44 -40.69
CA MET A 1 35.04 -16.84 -40.70
C MET A 1 36.10 -17.71 -40.07
N LEU A 2 35.85 -18.25 -38.87
CA LEU A 2 36.43 -19.48 -38.34
C LEU A 2 35.55 -19.92 -37.16
N THR A 3 35.33 -21.21 -37.09
CA THR A 3 34.15 -21.92 -36.62
C THR A 3 34.06 -22.16 -35.11
N GLU A 4 32.82 -22.25 -34.67
CA GLU A 4 32.30 -22.65 -33.36
C GLU A 4 32.95 -23.91 -32.77
N LYS A 5 33.14 -23.91 -31.44
CA LYS A 5 33.16 -25.13 -30.63
C LYS A 5 32.25 -24.96 -29.41
N SER A 6 31.05 -25.51 -29.54
CA SER A 6 30.07 -25.72 -28.47
C SER A 6 30.56 -26.81 -27.52
N THR A 7 30.75 -26.48 -26.24
CA THR A 7 30.93 -27.47 -25.17
C THR A 7 29.71 -27.50 -24.27
N LYS A 8 28.86 -28.51 -24.49
CA LYS A 8 27.76 -28.92 -23.62
C LYS A 8 28.29 -29.26 -22.22
N LYS A 9 27.97 -28.44 -21.22
CA LYS A 9 28.16 -28.78 -19.79
C LYS A 9 26.83 -29.26 -19.18
N LYS A 10 26.96 -30.38 -18.48
CA LYS A 10 25.94 -31.30 -18.00
C LYS A 10 25.14 -30.69 -16.83
N ARG A 11 23.81 -30.89 -16.85
CA ARG A 11 22.91 -30.64 -15.71
C ARG A 11 23.26 -31.57 -14.54
N PRO A 12 23.41 -31.09 -13.30
CA PRO A 12 23.37 -31.95 -12.13
C PRO A 12 21.92 -32.36 -11.82
N ARG A 13 21.79 -33.61 -11.36
CA ARG A 13 20.56 -34.34 -11.06
C ARG A 13 19.79 -33.73 -9.88
N SER A 14 18.47 -33.88 -9.97
CA SER A 14 17.44 -33.65 -8.96
C SER A 14 17.72 -34.38 -7.64
N LEU A 15 17.43 -33.69 -6.53
CA LEU A 15 17.41 -34.26 -5.18
C LEU A 15 16.03 -34.92 -4.89
N PRO A 16 15.98 -35.99 -4.08
CA PRO A 16 14.75 -36.74 -3.82
C PRO A 16 13.77 -36.00 -2.90
N LEU A 17 12.48 -36.18 -3.19
CA LEU A 17 11.34 -35.81 -2.34
C LEU A 17 11.23 -36.80 -1.18
N ASP A 18 11.50 -36.36 0.05
CA ASP A 18 11.15 -37.13 1.24
C ASP A 18 9.68 -36.90 1.60
N ILE A 19 8.93 -38.00 1.53
CA ILE A 19 7.56 -38.18 1.96
C ILE A 19 7.58 -38.44 3.47
N VAL A 20 7.13 -37.48 4.28
CA VAL A 20 6.84 -37.72 5.70
C VAL A 20 5.35 -38.01 5.88
N GLN A 21 5.04 -39.28 6.13
CA GLN A 21 3.72 -39.75 6.55
C GLN A 21 3.53 -39.66 8.08
N LYS A 22 2.37 -39.09 8.45
CA LYS A 22 1.48 -39.42 9.59
C LYS A 22 2.04 -39.51 11.02
N LYS A 23 1.39 -38.75 11.91
CA LYS A 23 0.70 -39.33 13.09
C LYS A 23 -0.49 -38.46 13.55
N ASN A 24 -1.70 -38.92 13.19
CA ASN A 24 -2.96 -38.49 13.81
C ASN A 24 -3.13 -39.23 15.14
N LYS A 25 -3.43 -38.50 16.23
CA LYS A 25 -3.96 -39.10 17.46
C LYS A 25 -5.32 -38.46 17.78
N LYS A 26 -6.38 -39.21 17.47
CA LYS A 26 -7.75 -38.98 17.93
C LYS A 26 -7.82 -39.31 19.42
N SER A 27 -8.51 -38.49 20.21
CA SER A 27 -9.29 -39.04 21.33
C SER A 27 -10.74 -38.56 21.18
N ARG A 28 -11.63 -39.52 20.99
CA ARG A 28 -13.08 -39.40 21.06
C ARG A 28 -13.45 -39.92 22.44
N GLN A 29 -14.24 -39.18 23.21
CA GLN A 29 -15.02 -39.77 24.28
C GLN A 29 -16.47 -39.32 24.11
N ARG A 30 -17.28 -40.23 23.54
CA ARG A 30 -18.73 -40.21 23.61
C ARG A 30 -19.13 -41.01 24.85
N ARG A 31 -19.97 -40.46 25.72
CA ARG A 31 -21.02 -41.21 26.41
C ARG A 31 -22.26 -40.33 26.55
N SER A 32 -23.38 -40.96 26.25
CA SER A 32 -24.74 -40.45 26.08
C SER A 32 -25.55 -40.54 27.38
N LEU A 33 -26.41 -39.53 27.61
CA LEU A 33 -27.81 -39.50 28.12
C LEU A 33 -28.28 -40.54 29.17
N PRO A 34 -29.18 -40.18 30.13
CA PRO A 34 -30.50 -39.59 29.82
C PRO A 34 -31.12 -38.57 30.80
N VAL A 35 -32.13 -37.87 30.27
CA VAL A 35 -33.12 -36.99 30.94
C VAL A 35 -34.13 -37.82 31.74
N PRO A 36 -34.70 -37.29 32.84
CA PRO A 36 -36.15 -37.40 33.06
C PRO A 36 -36.86 -36.07 33.37
N ARG A 37 -38.18 -36.08 33.14
CA ARG A 37 -39.14 -34.96 33.09
C ARG A 37 -39.68 -34.50 34.46
N SER A 38 -40.07 -33.22 34.49
CA SER A 38 -41.28 -32.58 35.09
C SER A 38 -41.61 -32.66 36.59
N GLY A 39 -41.64 -31.49 37.25
CA GLY A 39 -42.77 -31.00 38.09
C GLY A 39 -42.58 -30.88 39.62
N PRO A 40 -43.20 -29.90 40.31
CA PRO A 40 -42.67 -29.12 41.47
C PRO A 40 -43.40 -29.44 42.84
N PRO A 41 -43.30 -28.70 43.99
CA PRO A 41 -42.84 -27.31 44.20
C PRO A 41 -42.11 -26.91 45.52
N ALA A 42 -41.72 -25.62 45.52
CA ALA A 42 -41.55 -24.66 46.63
C ALA A 42 -40.40 -24.86 47.64
N GLU A 43 -39.48 -23.88 47.69
CA GLU A 43 -39.25 -23.07 48.89
C GLU A 43 -38.41 -21.82 48.55
N GLN A 44 -38.65 -20.78 49.34
CA GLN A 44 -38.34 -19.38 49.11
C GLN A 44 -36.86 -19.07 49.36
N SER A 45 -36.29 -18.14 48.58
CA SER A 45 -35.14 -17.35 49.03
C SER A 45 -35.15 -16.02 48.27
N GLU A 46 -35.48 -14.97 48.99
CA GLU A 46 -35.18 -13.59 48.61
C GLU A 46 -33.68 -13.47 48.34
N ASN A 47 -33.31 -12.86 47.22
CA ASN A 47 -32.03 -12.16 47.15
C ASN A 47 -32.20 -10.91 46.30
N ASP A 48 -31.77 -9.81 46.91
CA ASP A 48 -31.78 -8.43 46.45
C ASP A 48 -31.09 -8.32 45.09
N SER A 49 -31.80 -7.78 44.10
CA SER A 49 -31.25 -7.51 42.76
C SER A 49 -31.07 -6.02 42.65
N GLU A 50 -29.90 -5.55 43.04
CA GLU A 50 -29.45 -4.20 42.77
C GLU A 50 -29.30 -3.96 41.26
N ASP A 51 -29.97 -2.88 40.85
CA ASP A 51 -29.94 -2.18 39.58
C ASP A 51 -28.52 -2.10 39.01
N VAL A 52 -28.24 -2.93 38.00
CA VAL A 52 -27.16 -2.67 37.05
C VAL A 52 -27.84 -2.35 35.75
N GLY A 53 -27.96 -1.06 35.48
CA GLY A 53 -28.41 -0.51 34.21
C GLY A 53 -27.73 -1.23 33.06
N SER A 54 -28.46 -2.15 32.45
CA SER A 54 -28.12 -2.70 31.16
C SER A 54 -28.25 -1.52 30.18
N GLU A 55 -27.12 -0.89 29.86
CA GLU A 55 -26.99 -0.04 28.69
C GLU A 55 -27.36 -0.91 27.48
N VAL A 56 -28.64 -0.86 27.12
CA VAL A 56 -29.16 -1.41 25.88
C VAL A 56 -28.41 -0.66 24.79
N LEU A 57 -27.50 -1.39 24.15
CA LEU A 57 -26.78 -0.97 22.96
C LEU A 57 -27.79 -0.37 21.99
N GLU A 58 -27.72 0.96 21.87
CA GLU A 58 -28.71 1.80 21.25
C GLU A 58 -28.97 1.28 19.83
N GLY A 59 -30.25 1.00 19.56
CA GLY A 59 -30.68 0.11 18.51
C GLY A 59 -30.09 0.41 17.14
N PHE A 60 -29.66 -0.65 16.46
CA PHE A 60 -29.50 -0.69 15.02
C PHE A 60 -30.83 -0.23 14.40
N LYS A 61 -30.92 1.06 14.04
CA LYS A 61 -32.02 1.57 13.23
C LYS A 61 -31.97 0.81 11.91
N LEU A 62 -32.89 -0.13 11.74
CA LEU A 62 -33.16 -0.77 10.45
C LEU A 62 -33.71 0.32 9.52
N SER A 63 -32.82 1.04 8.85
CA SER A 63 -33.19 2.02 7.83
C SER A 63 -33.85 1.29 6.66
N GLN A 64 -34.99 1.81 6.21
CA GLN A 64 -35.67 1.32 5.02
C GLN A 64 -34.74 1.38 3.80
N ALA A 65 -34.81 0.38 2.92
CA ALA A 65 -33.99 0.32 1.71
C ALA A 65 -34.30 1.52 0.80
N VAL A 66 -33.37 2.47 0.71
CA VAL A 66 -33.45 3.67 -0.14
C VAL A 66 -32.97 3.30 -1.54
N GLN A 67 -33.66 3.77 -2.59
CA GLN A 67 -33.19 3.63 -3.97
C GLN A 67 -32.08 4.65 -4.24
N PHE A 68 -31.06 4.28 -5.01
CA PHE A 68 -29.95 5.21 -5.30
C PHE A 68 -30.42 6.50 -6.00
N SER A 69 -31.51 6.43 -6.77
CA SER A 69 -32.14 7.58 -7.44
C SER A 69 -32.61 8.69 -6.50
N ASP A 70 -32.87 8.34 -5.23
CA ASP A 70 -33.48 9.26 -4.27
C ASP A 70 -32.42 10.06 -3.48
N ILE A 71 -31.13 9.73 -3.66
CA ILE A 71 -30.00 10.36 -2.96
C ILE A 71 -29.56 11.60 -3.75
N GLN A 72 -29.76 12.78 -3.19
CA GLN A 72 -29.42 14.05 -3.85
C GLN A 72 -28.06 14.60 -3.43
N SER A 73 -27.56 14.22 -2.25
CA SER A 73 -26.28 14.70 -1.74
C SER A 73 -25.50 13.63 -0.95
N LEU A 74 -24.29 13.99 -0.52
CA LEU A 74 -23.45 13.12 0.30
C LEU A 74 -24.05 12.89 1.69
N GLU A 75 -24.78 13.87 2.22
CA GLU A 75 -25.43 13.79 3.54
C GLU A 75 -26.55 12.73 3.56
N ASP A 76 -27.24 12.54 2.43
CA ASP A 76 -28.28 11.52 2.27
C ASP A 76 -27.70 10.13 1.96
N PHE A 77 -26.39 10.07 1.63
CA PHE A 77 -25.71 8.83 1.28
C PHE A 77 -25.29 8.05 2.51
N ASN A 78 -25.90 6.88 2.69
CA ASN A 78 -25.60 5.93 3.75
C ASN A 78 -25.24 4.57 3.13
N ILE A 79 -24.17 3.95 3.61
CA ILE A 79 -23.76 2.62 3.15
C ILE A 79 -24.43 1.58 4.04
N LEU A 80 -25.50 0.96 3.55
CA LEU A 80 -26.23 -0.07 4.27
C LEU A 80 -25.98 -1.45 3.65
N VAL A 81 -25.52 -2.39 4.47
CA VAL A 81 -25.39 -3.80 4.09
C VAL A 81 -25.99 -4.66 5.19
N ASP A 82 -26.91 -5.56 4.83
CA ASP A 82 -27.66 -6.40 5.77
C ASP A 82 -28.36 -5.60 6.90
N GLY A 83 -28.78 -4.37 6.61
CA GLY A 83 -29.43 -3.48 7.58
C GLY A 83 -28.47 -2.83 8.59
N LEU A 84 -27.16 -3.04 8.45
CA LEU A 84 -26.12 -2.40 9.25
C LEU A 84 -25.58 -1.17 8.51
N LEU A 85 -25.41 -0.06 9.24
CA LEU A 85 -24.79 1.16 8.74
C LEU A 85 -23.27 1.03 8.83
N LEU A 86 -22.58 1.15 7.70
CA LEU A 86 -21.11 1.00 7.62
C LEU A 86 -20.33 2.32 7.73
N ASP A 87 -21.03 3.45 7.79
CA ASP A 87 -20.43 4.77 7.71
C ASP A 87 -19.36 5.02 8.80
N SER A 88 -19.53 4.45 10.00
CA SER A 88 -18.58 4.58 11.11
C SER A 88 -17.26 3.83 10.89
N GLU A 89 -17.21 2.86 9.98
CA GLU A 89 -15.99 2.08 9.70
C GLU A 89 -15.15 2.67 8.56
N LEU A 90 -15.69 3.67 7.87
CA LEU A 90 -15.03 4.32 6.75
C LEU A 90 -14.65 5.74 7.13
N SER A 91 -13.44 6.16 6.74
CA SER A 91 -13.08 7.58 6.85
C SER A 91 -13.96 8.42 5.93
N GLU A 92 -14.21 9.67 6.32
CA GLU A 92 -15.04 10.61 5.53
C GLU A 92 -14.53 10.76 4.09
N ASN A 93 -13.21 10.78 3.91
CA ASN A 93 -12.57 10.86 2.59
C ASN A 93 -12.88 9.62 1.72
N VAL A 94 -12.85 8.42 2.32
CA VAL A 94 -13.21 7.18 1.60
C VAL A 94 -14.70 7.18 1.28
N LYS A 95 -15.56 7.58 2.22
CA LYS A 95 -17.00 7.67 2.02
C LYS A 95 -17.35 8.61 0.85
N ASN A 96 -16.76 9.81 0.82
CA ASN A 96 -16.97 10.78 -0.25
C ASN A 96 -16.52 10.24 -1.62
N LYS A 97 -15.32 9.67 -1.71
CA LYS A 97 -14.82 9.09 -2.98
C LYS A 97 -15.68 7.90 -3.44
N TYR A 98 -16.15 7.09 -2.49
CA TYR A 98 -17.03 5.98 -2.80
C TYR A 98 -18.40 6.44 -3.28
N TYR A 99 -18.97 7.49 -2.66
CA TYR A 99 -20.17 8.14 -3.14
C TYR A 99 -20.00 8.63 -4.59
N GLN A 100 -18.91 9.33 -4.90
CA GLN A 100 -18.62 9.78 -6.27
C GLN A 100 -18.53 8.61 -7.28
N LEU A 101 -17.96 7.48 -6.86
CA LEU A 101 -17.93 6.27 -7.68
C LEU A 101 -19.34 5.72 -7.93
N CYS A 102 -20.18 5.65 -6.91
CA CYS A 102 -21.58 5.25 -7.04
C CYS A 102 -22.34 6.20 -7.98
N CYS A 103 -22.16 7.53 -7.83
CA CYS A 103 -22.75 8.53 -8.71
C CYS A 103 -22.32 8.34 -10.16
N SER A 104 -21.05 8.00 -10.42
CA SER A 104 -20.57 7.76 -11.78
C SER A 104 -21.25 6.57 -12.47
N GLN A 105 -21.78 5.63 -11.69
CA GLN A 105 -22.51 4.47 -12.19
C GLN A 105 -24.04 4.61 -12.03
N GLY A 106 -24.51 5.64 -11.34
CA GLY A 106 -25.93 5.81 -11.01
C GLY A 106 -26.49 4.68 -10.14
N ALA A 107 -25.65 4.00 -9.35
CA ALA A 107 -26.06 2.85 -8.55
C ALA A 107 -25.15 2.63 -7.34
N PHE A 108 -25.68 1.99 -6.30
CA PHE A 108 -24.87 1.48 -5.20
C PHE A 108 -23.98 0.34 -5.68
N LEU A 109 -22.66 0.50 -5.55
CA LEU A 109 -21.74 -0.55 -5.98
C LEU A 109 -21.79 -1.80 -5.08
N HIS A 110 -22.37 -1.68 -3.89
CA HIS A 110 -22.46 -2.74 -2.89
C HIS A 110 -23.82 -3.45 -2.84
N GLU A 111 -24.75 -3.14 -3.74
CA GLU A 111 -26.14 -3.67 -3.70
C GLU A 111 -26.21 -5.21 -3.74
N LYS A 112 -25.28 -5.84 -4.46
CA LYS A 112 -25.26 -7.30 -4.68
C LYS A 112 -24.25 -8.02 -3.79
N LEU A 113 -23.73 -7.36 -2.76
CA LEU A 113 -22.81 -8.00 -1.81
C LEU A 113 -23.45 -9.24 -1.18
N ILE A 114 -22.62 -10.28 -1.01
CA ILE A 114 -23.05 -11.51 -0.35
C ILE A 114 -23.44 -11.19 1.10
N ARG A 115 -24.62 -11.68 1.51
CA ARG A 115 -25.15 -11.49 2.87
C ARG A 115 -24.34 -12.28 3.91
N GLY A 116 -24.31 -11.77 5.13
CA GLY A 116 -23.65 -12.41 6.28
C GLY A 116 -22.13 -12.24 6.31
N ILE A 117 -21.57 -11.42 5.41
CA ILE A 117 -20.15 -11.04 5.48
C ILE A 117 -19.94 -10.09 6.66
N ASN A 118 -18.81 -10.25 7.35
CA ASN A 118 -18.41 -9.33 8.40
C ASN A 118 -18.30 -7.88 7.88
N PHE A 119 -18.96 -6.95 8.55
CA PHE A 119 -19.02 -5.54 8.13
C PHE A 119 -17.64 -4.87 8.01
N LYS A 120 -16.63 -5.28 8.81
CA LYS A 120 -15.25 -4.78 8.66
C LYS A 120 -14.60 -5.24 7.36
N LEU A 121 -14.90 -6.47 6.92
CA LEU A 121 -14.42 -6.96 5.63
C LEU A 121 -15.08 -6.18 4.49
N ILE A 122 -16.37 -5.87 4.60
CA ILE A 122 -17.07 -5.03 3.61
C ILE A 122 -16.47 -3.62 3.56
N ALA A 123 -16.23 -3.00 4.72
CA ALA A 123 -15.57 -1.69 4.79
C ALA A 123 -14.16 -1.74 4.16
N GLY A 124 -13.42 -2.84 4.36
CA GLY A 124 -12.15 -3.11 3.68
C GLY A 124 -12.29 -3.19 2.16
N ILE A 125 -13.29 -3.94 1.65
CA ILE A 125 -13.56 -4.06 0.21
C ILE A 125 -13.92 -2.71 -0.42
N ILE A 126 -14.74 -1.90 0.26
CA ILE A 126 -15.11 -0.55 -0.20
C ILE A 126 -13.88 0.35 -0.25
N SER A 127 -13.08 0.34 0.82
CA SER A 127 -11.84 1.12 0.90
C SER A 127 -10.86 0.74 -0.22
N GLU A 128 -10.70 -0.56 -0.48
CA GLU A 128 -9.81 -1.05 -1.53
C GLU A 128 -10.32 -0.70 -2.94
N THR A 129 -11.64 -0.75 -3.13
CA THR A 129 -12.27 -0.29 -4.39
C THR A 129 -11.98 1.19 -4.66
N VAL A 130 -12.08 2.03 -3.63
CA VAL A 130 -11.72 3.46 -3.70
C VAL A 130 -10.24 3.65 -4.00
N ASN A 131 -9.37 2.94 -3.28
CA ASN A 131 -7.91 3.01 -3.47
C ASN A 131 -7.52 2.66 -4.91
N ILE A 132 -8.08 1.59 -5.47
CA ILE A 132 -7.81 1.18 -6.85
C ILE A 132 -8.37 2.19 -7.84
N ALA A 133 -9.58 2.74 -7.61
CA ALA A 133 -10.13 3.78 -8.48
C ALA A 133 -9.25 5.04 -8.52
N ASP A 134 -8.68 5.44 -7.38
CA ASP A 134 -7.71 6.53 -7.31
C ASP A 134 -6.39 6.19 -7.99
N ALA A 135 -5.88 4.98 -7.78
CA ALA A 135 -4.67 4.50 -8.44
C ALA A 135 -4.83 4.47 -9.97
N ILE A 136 -6.00 4.03 -10.47
CA ILE A 136 -6.36 4.08 -11.89
C ILE A 136 -6.42 5.53 -12.40
N ARG A 137 -6.88 6.48 -11.59
CA ARG A 137 -6.93 7.91 -11.96
C ARG A 137 -5.53 8.55 -11.96
N ALA A 138 -4.64 8.10 -11.09
CA ALA A 138 -3.28 8.62 -10.95
C ALA A 138 -2.24 7.90 -11.84
N CYS A 139 -2.58 6.72 -12.39
CA CYS A 139 -1.66 5.94 -13.21
C CYS A 139 -1.24 6.68 -14.49
N ASN A 140 -0.10 6.29 -15.04
CA ASN A 140 0.47 6.91 -16.23
C ASN A 140 1.16 5.86 -17.12
N LEU A 141 1.74 6.29 -18.24
CA LEU A 141 2.38 5.36 -19.20
C LEU A 141 3.60 4.62 -18.64
N THR A 142 4.13 5.05 -17.50
CA THR A 142 5.25 4.39 -16.80
C THR A 142 4.78 3.41 -15.72
N THR A 143 3.49 3.40 -15.35
CA THR A 143 2.90 2.40 -14.45
C THR A 143 3.13 0.99 -15.01
N SER A 144 3.60 0.10 -14.15
CA SER A 144 4.03 -1.24 -14.53
C SER A 144 2.87 -2.16 -14.88
N ARG A 145 3.15 -3.20 -15.68
CA ARG A 145 2.16 -4.22 -16.03
C ARG A 145 1.71 -5.03 -14.82
N ASP A 146 2.61 -5.21 -13.85
CA ASP A 146 2.34 -5.97 -12.63
C ASP A 146 1.39 -5.21 -11.70
N GLU A 147 1.54 -3.88 -11.57
CA GLU A 147 0.57 -3.05 -10.82
C GLU A 147 -0.84 -3.15 -11.41
N PHE A 148 -0.97 -3.03 -12.74
CA PHE A 148 -2.25 -3.22 -13.40
C PHE A 148 -2.83 -4.63 -13.17
N ALA A 149 -1.99 -5.68 -13.18
CA ALA A 149 -2.43 -7.04 -12.92
C ALA A 149 -2.87 -7.28 -11.46
N ILE A 150 -2.21 -6.63 -10.49
CA ILE A 150 -2.61 -6.65 -9.08
C ILE A 150 -3.99 -6.00 -8.92
N TRP A 151 -4.19 -4.81 -9.49
CA TRP A 151 -5.47 -4.12 -9.42
C TRP A 151 -6.61 -4.92 -10.06
N ASP A 152 -6.38 -5.55 -11.22
CA ASP A 152 -7.42 -6.37 -11.87
C ASP A 152 -7.81 -7.57 -11.03
N LYS A 153 -6.83 -8.28 -10.45
CA LYS A 153 -7.08 -9.42 -9.56
C LYS A 153 -7.81 -9.01 -8.28
N THR A 154 -7.46 -7.87 -7.69
CA THR A 154 -8.18 -7.37 -6.51
C THR A 154 -9.61 -7.01 -6.86
N LEU A 155 -9.85 -6.33 -7.99
CA LEU A 155 -11.20 -6.01 -8.47
C LEU A 155 -12.00 -7.27 -8.81
N GLU A 156 -11.38 -8.28 -9.40
CA GLU A 156 -11.99 -9.60 -9.61
C GLU A 156 -12.42 -10.23 -8.28
N GLY A 157 -11.57 -10.15 -7.25
CA GLY A 157 -11.93 -10.56 -5.90
C GLY A 157 -13.13 -9.77 -5.34
N CYS A 158 -13.15 -8.45 -5.47
CA CYS A 158 -14.28 -7.61 -5.07
C CYS A 158 -15.58 -8.02 -5.79
N GLU A 159 -15.50 -8.31 -7.09
CA GLU A 159 -16.63 -8.76 -7.90
C GLU A 159 -17.17 -10.12 -7.44
N LEU A 160 -16.29 -11.05 -7.03
CA LEU A 160 -16.70 -12.33 -6.42
C LEU A 160 -17.45 -12.14 -5.10
N PHE A 161 -17.18 -11.07 -4.36
CA PHE A 161 -17.96 -10.70 -3.17
C PHE A 161 -19.31 -10.02 -3.49
N GLY A 162 -19.57 -9.73 -4.77
CA GLY A 162 -20.80 -9.09 -5.24
C GLY A 162 -20.70 -7.59 -5.47
N MET A 163 -19.49 -7.02 -5.47
CA MET A 163 -19.30 -5.60 -5.82
C MET A 163 -19.49 -5.35 -7.32
N ASN A 164 -20.21 -4.29 -7.67
CA ASN A 164 -20.32 -3.82 -9.04
C ASN A 164 -19.09 -3.00 -9.45
N VAL A 165 -17.99 -3.69 -9.83
CA VAL A 165 -16.71 -3.06 -10.20
C VAL A 165 -16.27 -3.33 -11.65
N GLY A 166 -17.12 -3.95 -12.47
CA GLY A 166 -16.82 -4.28 -13.87
C GLY A 166 -16.42 -3.07 -14.72
N PHE A 167 -16.94 -1.87 -14.40
CA PHE A 167 -16.56 -0.63 -15.06
C PHE A 167 -15.10 -0.23 -14.80
N LEU A 168 -14.58 -0.46 -13.59
CA LEU A 168 -13.18 -0.22 -13.26
C LEU A 168 -12.28 -1.21 -14.00
N ARG A 169 -12.65 -2.50 -14.03
CA ARG A 169 -11.92 -3.53 -14.79
C ARG A 169 -11.88 -3.23 -16.28
N SER A 170 -12.99 -2.78 -16.85
CA SER A 170 -13.07 -2.36 -18.26
C SER A 170 -12.18 -1.16 -18.56
N ARG A 171 -12.16 -0.16 -17.66
CA ARG A 171 -11.26 0.99 -17.77
C ARG A 171 -9.80 0.58 -17.66
N LEU A 172 -9.49 -0.31 -16.72
CA LEU A 172 -8.16 -0.86 -16.49
C LEU A 172 -7.64 -1.60 -17.73
N SER A 173 -8.44 -2.48 -18.32
CA SER A 173 -8.11 -3.19 -19.55
C SER A 173 -7.79 -2.24 -20.71
N ARG A 174 -8.60 -1.18 -20.89
CA ARG A 174 -8.34 -0.14 -21.89
C ARG A 174 -7.02 0.59 -21.64
N LEU A 175 -6.71 0.93 -20.40
CA LEU A 175 -5.44 1.58 -20.04
C LEU A 175 -4.24 0.67 -20.31
N VAL A 176 -4.34 -0.63 -20.00
CA VAL A 176 -3.30 -1.61 -20.33
C VAL A 176 -3.10 -1.68 -21.84
N GLY A 177 -4.18 -1.75 -22.63
CA GLY A 177 -4.06 -1.74 -24.09
C GLY A 177 -3.39 -0.49 -24.63
N LEU A 178 -3.76 0.69 -24.10
CA LEU A 178 -3.11 1.95 -24.46
C LEU A 178 -1.65 2.03 -24.00
N ALA A 179 -1.27 1.35 -22.92
CA ALA A 179 0.07 1.38 -22.37
C ALA A 179 1.01 0.30 -22.93
N TYR A 180 0.49 -0.74 -23.59
CA TYR A 180 1.31 -1.90 -24.00
C TYR A 180 1.03 -2.46 -25.39
N ASP A 181 -0.13 -2.19 -26.01
CA ASP A 181 -0.57 -2.93 -27.21
C ASP A 181 -0.26 -2.23 -28.55
N SER A 182 0.64 -1.25 -28.60
CA SER A 182 1.08 -0.67 -29.89
C SER A 182 2.55 -0.26 -29.97
N GLU A 183 3.11 -0.30 -31.18
CA GLU A 183 4.48 0.10 -31.49
C GLU A 183 4.73 1.59 -31.19
N GLY A 184 3.73 2.46 -31.41
CA GLY A 184 3.79 3.89 -31.08
C GLY A 184 3.90 4.16 -29.57
N VAL A 185 3.31 3.30 -28.75
CA VAL A 185 3.32 3.43 -27.29
C VAL A 185 4.70 3.12 -26.71
N THR A 186 5.45 2.19 -27.31
CA THR A 186 6.84 1.92 -26.91
C THR A 186 7.75 3.15 -27.13
N LYS A 187 7.51 3.95 -28.18
CA LYS A 187 8.26 5.18 -28.45
C LYS A 187 7.97 6.25 -27.41
N THR A 188 6.70 6.49 -27.08
CA THR A 188 6.30 7.46 -26.04
C THR A 188 6.86 7.09 -24.67
N ARG A 189 6.83 5.80 -24.29
CA ARG A 189 7.42 5.35 -23.02
C ARG A 189 8.94 5.57 -23.00
N ARG A 190 9.65 5.17 -24.07
CA ARG A 190 11.11 5.39 -24.17
C ARG A 190 11.46 6.87 -24.09
N TYR A 191 10.67 7.74 -24.73
CA TYR A 191 10.85 9.19 -24.65
C TYR A 191 10.69 9.72 -23.22
N ILE A 192 9.60 9.35 -22.53
CA ILE A 192 9.36 9.78 -21.13
C ILE A 192 10.49 9.27 -20.22
N GLN A 193 10.90 8.01 -20.37
CA GLN A 193 11.98 7.44 -19.60
C GLN A 193 13.31 8.17 -19.84
N ALA A 194 13.66 8.43 -21.11
CA ALA A 194 14.87 9.16 -21.46
C ALA A 194 14.86 10.59 -20.91
N ARG A 195 13.71 11.28 -20.93
CA ARG A 195 13.56 12.62 -20.35
C ARG A 195 13.74 12.60 -18.83
N ASN A 196 13.16 11.61 -18.15
CA ASN A 196 13.31 11.48 -16.69
C ASN A 196 14.76 11.18 -16.31
N GLU A 197 15.45 10.34 -17.08
CA GLU A 197 16.88 10.07 -16.88
C GLU A 197 17.72 11.34 -17.10
N GLN A 198 17.42 12.10 -18.16
CA GLN A 198 18.07 13.37 -18.43
C GLN A 198 17.95 14.35 -17.26
N VAL A 199 16.75 14.48 -16.67
CA VAL A 199 16.53 15.36 -15.50
C VAL A 199 17.37 14.86 -14.32
N ARG A 200 17.35 13.57 -14.01
CA ARG A 200 18.12 12.99 -12.91
C ARG A 200 19.62 13.22 -13.10
N THR A 201 20.16 12.93 -14.28
CA THR A 201 21.57 13.18 -14.59
C THR A 201 21.92 14.66 -14.49
N SER A 202 21.02 15.56 -14.92
CA SER A 202 21.24 17.00 -14.78
C SER A 202 21.29 17.45 -13.31
N GLU A 203 20.46 16.88 -12.45
CA GLU A 203 20.49 17.16 -11.00
C GLU A 203 21.78 16.65 -10.37
N GLU A 204 22.23 15.45 -10.72
CA GLU A 204 23.49 14.90 -10.23
C GLU A 204 24.71 15.71 -10.70
N ILE A 205 24.71 16.20 -11.95
CA ILE A 205 25.73 17.13 -12.45
C ILE A 205 25.77 18.39 -11.57
N ARG A 206 24.61 19.00 -11.30
CA ARG A 206 24.53 20.21 -10.46
C ARG A 206 25.06 19.96 -9.04
N ASP A 207 24.74 18.82 -8.45
CA ASP A 207 25.22 18.44 -7.12
C ASP A 207 26.74 18.23 -7.09
N LEU A 208 27.30 17.63 -8.15
CA LEU A 208 28.75 17.47 -8.30
C LEU A 208 29.45 18.81 -8.54
N GLU A 209 28.86 19.72 -9.32
CA GLU A 209 29.37 21.07 -9.53
C GLU A 209 29.43 21.86 -8.21
N ALA A 210 28.42 21.75 -7.35
CA ALA A 210 28.42 22.36 -6.02
C ALA A 210 29.57 21.84 -5.15
N LYS A 211 29.75 20.51 -5.07
CA LYS A 211 30.86 19.90 -4.32
C LYS A 211 32.23 20.32 -4.86
N LEU A 212 32.35 20.51 -6.17
CA LEU A 212 33.57 20.95 -6.80
C LEU A 212 33.89 22.42 -6.45
N LEU A 213 32.88 23.28 -6.35
CA LEU A 213 33.04 24.65 -5.86
C LEU A 213 33.52 24.68 -4.41
N ASP A 214 32.94 23.87 -3.53
CA ASP A 214 33.36 23.77 -2.13
C ASP A 214 34.82 23.30 -2.01
N LEU A 215 35.21 22.30 -2.80
CA LEU A 215 36.57 21.78 -2.80
C LEU A 215 37.58 22.82 -3.31
N LYS A 216 37.22 23.62 -4.31
CA LYS A 216 38.04 24.75 -4.78
C LYS A 216 38.20 25.81 -3.69
N ALA A 217 37.13 26.17 -2.99
CA ALA A 217 37.20 27.13 -1.89
C ALA A 217 38.10 26.63 -0.75
N ALA A 218 38.02 25.34 -0.41
CA ALA A 218 38.91 24.72 0.57
C ALA A 218 40.38 24.72 0.11
N TYR A 219 40.64 24.42 -1.16
CA TYR A 219 41.98 24.48 -1.73
C TYR A 219 42.59 25.88 -1.63
N GLU A 220 41.86 26.92 -2.02
CA GLU A 220 42.34 28.31 -1.92
C GLU A 220 42.63 28.71 -0.48
N ARG A 221 41.78 28.30 0.45
CA ARG A 221 42.02 28.51 1.89
C ARG A 221 43.30 27.84 2.35
N PHE A 222 43.52 26.57 2.02
CA PHE A 222 44.75 25.87 2.39
C PHE A 222 45.99 26.48 1.74
N SER A 223 45.89 26.93 0.50
CA SER A 223 46.97 27.65 -0.19
C SER A 223 47.35 28.94 0.55
N ALA A 224 46.36 29.72 0.98
CA ALA A 224 46.58 30.93 1.79
C ALA A 224 47.23 30.60 3.15
N ASP A 225 46.76 29.56 3.83
CA ASP A 225 47.31 29.11 5.12
C ASP A 225 48.77 28.66 4.98
N ILE A 226 49.10 27.88 3.95
CA ILE A 226 50.48 27.44 3.65
C ILE A 226 51.39 28.63 3.43
N ASN A 227 50.98 29.61 2.60
CA ASN A 227 51.78 30.80 2.33
C ASN A 227 52.02 31.64 3.59
N SER A 228 51.00 31.81 4.43
CA SER A 228 51.11 32.51 5.71
C SER A 228 52.08 31.80 6.66
N LEU A 229 51.97 30.48 6.79
CA LEU A 229 52.85 29.68 7.64
C LEU A 229 54.30 29.70 7.14
N LYS A 230 54.50 29.62 5.83
CA LYS A 230 55.83 29.72 5.21
C LYS A 230 56.51 31.04 5.59
N SER A 231 55.82 32.17 5.42
CA SER A 231 56.37 33.49 5.79
C SER A 231 56.72 33.59 7.28
N LYS A 232 55.88 33.03 8.17
CA LYS A 232 56.16 32.98 9.61
C LYS A 232 57.38 32.12 9.94
N ALA A 233 57.50 30.95 9.31
CA ALA A 233 58.62 30.04 9.51
C ALA A 233 59.94 30.67 9.05
N GLU A 234 59.95 31.31 7.87
CA GLU A 234 61.13 32.03 7.35
C GLU A 234 61.54 33.18 8.29
N SER A 235 60.59 33.95 8.82
CA SER A 235 60.88 35.02 9.79
C SER A 235 61.43 34.47 11.11
N HIS A 236 60.90 33.35 11.60
CA HIS A 236 61.38 32.73 12.84
C HIS A 236 62.80 32.17 12.67
N GLU A 237 63.09 31.55 11.52
CA GLU A 237 64.44 31.06 11.20
C GLU A 237 65.44 32.21 11.19
N LEU A 238 65.12 33.34 10.56
CA LEU A 238 66.01 34.51 10.56
C LEU A 238 66.33 35.00 11.99
N LYS A 239 65.30 35.14 12.84
CA LYS A 239 65.49 35.54 14.24
C LYS A 239 66.33 34.54 15.03
N PHE A 240 66.12 33.25 14.80
CA PHE A 240 66.91 32.21 15.45
C PHE A 240 68.39 32.31 15.05
N GLN A 241 68.68 32.53 13.76
CA GLN A 241 70.04 32.72 13.28
C GLN A 241 70.69 33.99 13.85
N GLU A 242 69.94 35.09 14.01
CA GLU A 242 70.43 36.31 14.66
C GLU A 242 70.90 36.05 16.10
N GLU A 243 70.09 35.33 16.90
CA GLU A 243 70.45 34.96 18.28
C GLU A 243 71.65 34.00 18.36
N VAL A 244 71.75 33.03 17.43
CA VAL A 244 72.91 32.13 17.32
C VAL A 244 74.21 32.89 17.06
N LEU A 245 74.13 34.01 16.33
CA LEU A 245 75.29 34.83 15.96
C LEU A 245 75.58 35.96 16.97
N ALA A 246 74.75 36.12 18.01
CA ALA A 246 74.93 37.17 19.01
C ALA A 246 76.12 36.88 19.96
N PRO A 247 76.80 37.92 20.48
CA PRO A 247 77.85 37.75 21.49
C PRO A 247 77.28 37.25 22.82
N TRP A 248 78.06 36.43 23.55
CA TRP A 248 77.72 35.87 24.87
C TRP A 248 77.66 36.92 25.98
#